data_AF-A0A923HVI6-F1
#
_entry.id   AF-A0A923HVI6-F1
#
_cell.length_a   1.000
_cell.length_b   1.000
_cell.length_c   1.000
_cell.angle_alpha   90.00
_cell.angle_beta   90.00
_cell.angle_gamma   90.00
#
_symmetry.space_group_name_H-M   'P 1'
#
loop_
_entity.id
_entity.type
_entity.pdbx_description
1 polymer ?
#
loop_
_entity_poly.entity_id
_entity_poly.type
_entity_poly.pdbx_seq_one_letter_code
_entity_poly.pdbx_strand_id
1 'polypeptide(L)'
;MKKKLAVLLAFCMVFTLAACSMQTEEKSAKAESAVYIGYTTDADKFIDVPNLRQYGDYTCGTTCVQMLMNYLYPQIGDKNLSAYEDNLGTTPENGTSPQQIYDYFKAQGVAVEKKENISIEELVSLIDSGDPVMMCIQAWSDKYNTTDPTATDHTYLADGHWVICVGYKKTADGYQFYFNDPACVGHCLMSQRDLDARWIDRDDEGTIYNHFGFVITGKTEYNDDGVFYLD
;
A
#
# COMPACT_ATOMS: atom_id res chain seq x y z
N MET A 1 -18.57 -49.50 -85.86
CA MET A 1 -19.32 -48.23 -86.02
C MET A 1 -19.53 -47.65 -84.62
N LYS A 2 -18.79 -46.57 -84.30
CA LYS A 2 -19.31 -45.20 -83.99
C LYS A 2 -20.08 -45.09 -82.66
N LYS A 3 -19.47 -44.43 -81.65
CA LYS A 3 -19.81 -43.08 -81.12
C LYS A 3 -21.02 -43.13 -80.14
N LYS A 4 -21.16 -42.44 -79.01
CA LYS A 4 -20.60 -41.23 -78.35
C LYS A 4 -21.22 -41.23 -76.92
N LEU A 5 -20.51 -40.86 -75.84
CA LEU A 5 -20.40 -39.50 -75.24
C LEU A 5 -21.69 -38.93 -74.58
N ALA A 6 -21.66 -38.77 -73.25
CA ALA A 6 -22.19 -37.64 -72.47
C ALA A 6 -21.52 -37.71 -71.08
N VAL A 7 -20.43 -37.00 -70.80
CA VAL A 7 -20.34 -35.61 -70.29
C VAL A 7 -21.33 -35.32 -69.15
N LEU A 8 -20.82 -35.31 -67.92
CA LEU A 8 -21.15 -34.24 -66.97
C LEU A 8 -19.86 -33.84 -66.24
N LEU A 9 -19.62 -32.53 -66.24
CA LEU A 9 -18.41 -31.86 -65.76
C LEU A 9 -18.89 -30.81 -64.76
N ALA A 10 -18.43 -30.88 -63.51
CA ALA A 10 -18.37 -29.79 -62.52
C ALA A 10 -17.64 -30.34 -61.27
N PHE A 11 -16.31 -30.25 -61.17
CA PHE A 11 -15.48 -29.15 -60.65
C PHE A 11 -15.70 -28.78 -59.18
N CYS A 12 -14.55 -28.67 -58.49
CA CYS A 12 -14.26 -28.01 -57.21
C CYS A 12 -14.66 -28.75 -55.92
N MET A 13 -13.86 -28.81 -54.86
CA MET A 13 -12.49 -28.36 -54.58
C MET A 13 -12.11 -28.98 -53.23
N VAL A 14 -10.86 -29.44 -53.16
CA VAL A 14 -9.92 -29.28 -52.03
C VAL A 14 -10.33 -29.79 -50.64
N PHE A 15 -9.61 -30.85 -50.25
CA PHE A 15 -9.30 -31.23 -48.88
C PHE A 15 -8.82 -30.04 -48.03
N THR A 16 -9.40 -29.85 -46.85
CA THR A 16 -8.63 -29.38 -45.70
C THR A 16 -8.93 -30.24 -44.48
N LEU A 17 -7.85 -30.78 -43.93
CA LEU A 17 -7.79 -31.64 -42.77
C LEU A 17 -8.34 -30.93 -41.55
N ALA A 18 -9.30 -31.57 -40.88
CA ALA A 18 -9.67 -31.26 -39.51
C ALA A 18 -8.53 -31.65 -38.57
N ALA A 19 -7.56 -30.75 -38.41
CA ALA A 19 -6.63 -30.75 -37.29
C ALA A 19 -7.13 -29.72 -36.27
N CYS A 20 -8.12 -30.10 -35.46
CA CYS A 20 -8.33 -29.47 -34.16
C CYS A 20 -7.17 -29.89 -33.24
N SER A 21 -5.97 -29.40 -33.53
CA SER A 21 -4.92 -29.34 -32.52
C SER A 21 -5.29 -28.20 -31.58
N MET A 22 -5.57 -28.58 -30.34
CA MET A 22 -5.65 -27.73 -29.16
C MET A 22 -4.61 -26.61 -29.23
N GLN A 23 -5.03 -25.40 -29.59
CA GLN A 23 -4.40 -24.19 -29.06
C GLN A 23 -4.99 -23.97 -27.68
N THR A 24 -4.58 -24.81 -26.74
CA THR A 24 -4.46 -24.39 -25.35
C THR A 24 -3.15 -23.63 -25.29
N GLU A 25 -3.13 -22.43 -25.89
CA GLU A 25 -2.18 -21.42 -25.44
C GLU A 25 -2.64 -21.06 -24.04
N GLU A 26 -2.04 -21.71 -23.04
CA GLU A 26 -1.87 -21.10 -21.73
C GLU A 26 -1.34 -19.69 -21.99
N LYS A 27 -2.20 -18.70 -21.81
CA LYS A 27 -1.81 -17.29 -21.70
C LYS A 27 -0.89 -17.19 -20.49
N SER A 28 0.39 -17.41 -20.76
CA SER A 28 1.51 -17.06 -19.90
C SER A 28 1.42 -15.59 -19.52
N ALA A 29 1.33 -15.36 -18.21
CA ALA A 29 1.89 -14.28 -17.41
C ALA A 29 1.87 -12.83 -17.94
N LYS A 30 1.23 -11.97 -17.13
CA LYS A 30 1.38 -10.49 -17.05
C LYS A 30 1.35 -9.76 -18.40
N ALA A 31 0.14 -9.52 -18.91
CA ALA A 31 -0.08 -8.28 -19.66
C ALA A 31 0.04 -7.13 -18.65
N GLU A 32 1.14 -6.38 -18.69
CA GLU A 32 1.33 -5.17 -17.88
C GLU A 32 0.15 -4.22 -18.12
N SER A 33 -0.62 -3.96 -17.06
CA SER A 33 -1.62 -2.90 -17.05
C SER A 33 -0.92 -1.56 -17.18
N ALA A 34 -1.37 -0.69 -18.10
CA ALA A 34 -0.85 0.67 -18.26
C ALA A 34 -1.01 1.56 -17.00
N VAL A 35 -1.72 1.09 -15.97
CA VAL A 35 -1.99 1.82 -14.72
C VAL A 35 -1.01 1.46 -13.62
N TYR A 36 -0.45 0.23 -13.61
CA TYR A 36 0.39 -0.25 -12.51
C TYR A 36 1.87 -0.25 -12.90
N ILE A 37 2.69 0.40 -12.08
CA ILE A 37 4.14 0.50 -12.27
C ILE A 37 4.92 -0.66 -11.62
N GLY A 38 4.23 -1.60 -10.98
CA GLY A 38 4.80 -2.75 -10.28
C GLY A 38 3.74 -3.56 -9.53
N TYR A 39 4.15 -4.66 -8.89
CA TYR A 39 3.28 -5.56 -8.14
C TYR A 39 3.89 -5.89 -6.77
N THR A 40 3.05 -6.17 -5.77
CA THR A 40 3.52 -6.59 -4.44
C THR A 40 4.34 -7.87 -4.48
N THR A 41 4.07 -8.76 -5.44
CA THR A 41 4.88 -9.98 -5.70
C THR A 41 6.31 -9.70 -6.14
N ASP A 42 6.62 -8.47 -6.54
CA ASP A 42 7.96 -8.07 -6.97
C ASP A 42 8.82 -7.57 -5.79
N ALA A 43 8.26 -7.48 -4.58
CA ALA A 43 8.96 -7.09 -3.37
C ALA A 43 9.87 -8.23 -2.86
N ASP A 44 11.01 -7.86 -2.27
CA ASP A 44 11.86 -8.82 -1.56
C ASP A 44 11.21 -9.25 -0.24
N LYS A 45 10.51 -8.29 0.39
CA LYS A 45 9.71 -8.50 1.58
C LYS A 45 8.43 -7.68 1.48
N PHE A 46 7.31 -8.32 1.79
CA PHE A 46 6.00 -7.68 1.86
C PHE A 46 5.22 -8.27 3.04
N ILE A 47 4.57 -7.38 3.79
CA ILE A 47 3.71 -7.69 4.94
C ILE A 47 2.29 -7.38 4.49
N ASP A 48 1.43 -8.39 4.46
CA ASP A 48 0.07 -8.24 3.95
C ASP A 48 -0.86 -7.62 5.00
N VAL A 49 -0.71 -6.30 5.19
CA VAL A 49 -1.62 -5.48 5.99
C VAL A 49 -2.84 -5.14 5.13
N PRO A 50 -4.08 -5.29 5.63
CA PRO A 50 -5.29 -4.90 4.90
C PRO A 50 -5.19 -3.44 4.41
N ASN A 51 -5.54 -3.20 3.14
CA ASN A 51 -5.48 -1.86 2.55
C ASN A 51 -6.86 -1.20 2.55
N LEU A 52 -6.99 -0.07 3.24
CA LEU A 52 -8.24 0.67 3.39
C LEU A 52 -8.07 2.10 2.88
N ARG A 53 -9.10 2.63 2.19
CA ARG A 53 -9.16 4.01 1.71
C ARG A 53 -9.85 4.90 2.76
N GLN A 54 -9.19 5.98 3.17
CA GLN A 54 -9.79 7.03 4.00
C GLN A 54 -10.93 7.70 3.24
N TYR A 55 -11.97 8.19 3.91
CA TYR A 55 -13.06 8.91 3.21
C TYR A 55 -12.83 10.43 3.19
N GLY A 56 -12.27 11.00 4.27
CA GLY A 56 -12.02 12.43 4.42
C GLY A 56 -10.53 12.74 4.35
N ASP A 57 -10.16 13.97 4.02
CA ASP A 57 -8.78 14.46 3.93
C ASP A 57 -8.02 14.45 5.28
N TYR A 58 -8.74 14.44 6.41
CA TYR A 58 -8.17 14.42 7.77
C TYR A 58 -8.11 13.03 8.44
N THR A 59 -8.58 11.98 7.76
CA THR A 59 -8.76 10.64 8.36
C THR A 59 -7.63 9.65 8.05
N CYS A 60 -6.48 10.12 7.55
CA CYS A 60 -5.33 9.28 7.20
C CYS A 60 -4.79 8.50 8.41
N GLY A 61 -4.55 9.19 9.54
CA GLY A 61 -4.04 8.56 10.77
C GLY A 61 -4.98 7.49 11.32
N THR A 62 -6.27 7.82 11.40
CA THR A 62 -7.33 6.90 11.82
C THR A 62 -7.42 5.66 10.94
N THR A 63 -7.34 5.85 9.61
CA THR A 63 -7.41 4.75 8.65
C THR A 63 -6.19 3.85 8.77
N CYS A 64 -5.00 4.41 8.98
CA CYS A 64 -3.79 3.64 9.28
C CYS A 64 -3.92 2.82 10.57
N VAL A 65 -4.48 3.41 11.63
CA VAL A 65 -4.77 2.67 12.87
C VAL A 65 -5.76 1.53 12.60
N GLN A 66 -6.83 1.76 11.85
CA GLN A 66 -7.78 0.70 11.49
C GLN A 66 -7.10 -0.42 10.70
N MET A 67 -6.28 -0.12 9.69
CA MET A 67 -5.54 -1.12 8.92
C MET A 67 -4.68 -2.02 9.83
N LEU A 68 -3.98 -1.42 10.79
CA LEU A 68 -3.14 -2.15 11.74
C LEU A 68 -3.96 -2.96 12.77
N MET A 69 -5.11 -2.44 13.20
CA MET A 69 -6.00 -3.18 14.09
C MET A 69 -6.70 -4.34 13.37
N ASN A 70 -7.05 -4.18 12.09
CA ASN A 70 -7.55 -5.27 11.25
C ASN A 70 -6.46 -6.32 11.01
N TYR A 71 -5.20 -5.90 10.83
CA TYR A 71 -4.06 -6.80 10.74
C TYR A 71 -3.87 -7.61 12.03
N LEU A 72 -3.84 -6.95 13.19
CA LEU A 72 -3.58 -7.63 14.46
C LEU A 72 -4.76 -8.46 14.97
N TYR A 73 -5.99 -7.95 14.82
CA TYR A 73 -7.19 -8.48 15.45
C TYR A 73 -8.41 -8.43 14.50
N PRO A 74 -8.43 -9.19 13.40
CA PRO A 74 -9.36 -8.96 12.29
C PRO A 74 -10.84 -9.11 12.67
N GLN A 75 -11.19 -9.91 13.69
CA GLN A 75 -12.58 -10.05 14.14
C GLN A 75 -13.11 -8.85 14.92
N ILE A 76 -12.26 -8.18 15.70
CA ILE A 76 -12.65 -7.08 16.59
C ILE A 76 -12.16 -5.72 16.10
N GLY A 77 -11.15 -5.71 15.24
CA GLY A 77 -10.57 -4.51 14.63
C GLY A 77 -11.46 -3.93 13.55
N ASP A 78 -12.26 -4.77 12.87
CA ASP A 78 -13.13 -4.33 11.78
C ASP A 78 -14.38 -3.59 12.30
N LYS A 79 -14.14 -2.38 12.80
CA LYS A 79 -15.14 -1.44 13.30
C LYS A 79 -15.35 -0.34 12.27
N ASN A 80 -16.46 0.37 12.39
CA ASN A 80 -16.66 1.59 11.61
C ASN A 80 -15.55 2.61 11.91
N LEU A 81 -15.02 3.28 10.88
CA LEU A 81 -13.93 4.26 11.01
C LEU A 81 -14.28 5.38 12.00
N SER A 82 -15.55 5.81 12.06
CA SER A 82 -16.02 6.82 13.04
C SER A 82 -15.76 6.44 14.50
N ALA A 83 -15.80 5.14 14.85
CA ALA A 83 -15.45 4.70 16.19
C ALA A 83 -13.97 4.89 16.48
N TYR A 84 -13.10 4.76 15.47
CA TYR A 84 -11.69 5.09 15.60
C TYR A 84 -11.48 6.60 15.70
N GLU A 85 -12.20 7.40 14.92
CA GLU A 85 -12.14 8.88 15.00
C GLU A 85 -12.47 9.36 16.42
N ASP A 86 -13.56 8.86 17.01
CA ASP A 86 -13.95 9.19 18.38
C ASP A 86 -12.89 8.78 19.42
N ASN A 87 -12.34 7.57 19.29
CA ASN A 87 -11.34 7.04 20.22
C ASN A 87 -9.99 7.75 20.12
N LEU A 88 -9.62 8.18 18.91
CA LEU A 88 -8.37 8.88 18.63
C LEU A 88 -8.49 10.39 18.78
N GLY A 89 -9.71 10.92 18.93
CA GLY A 89 -9.96 12.37 18.93
C GLY A 89 -9.62 13.01 17.59
N THR A 90 -9.83 12.28 16.50
CA THR A 90 -9.55 12.75 15.14
C THR A 90 -10.52 13.87 14.76
N THR A 91 -10.01 14.97 14.20
CA THR A 91 -10.83 16.11 13.77
C THR A 91 -10.40 16.63 12.39
N PRO A 92 -11.29 17.29 11.63
CA PRO A 92 -10.92 18.00 10.40
C PRO A 92 -9.80 19.02 10.59
N GLU A 93 -9.76 19.68 11.75
CA GLU A 93 -8.79 20.74 12.04
C GLU A 93 -7.38 20.21 12.26
N ASN A 94 -7.24 19.14 13.05
CA ASN A 94 -5.93 18.69 13.55
C ASN A 94 -5.53 17.29 13.04
N GLY A 95 -6.42 16.61 12.29
CA GLY A 95 -6.23 15.21 11.94
C GLY A 95 -6.10 14.34 13.19
N THR A 96 -5.10 13.46 13.24
CA THR A 96 -4.81 12.61 14.40
C THR A 96 -3.37 12.77 14.86
N SER A 97 -3.17 13.13 16.13
CA SER A 97 -1.82 13.35 16.68
C SER A 97 -1.06 12.04 16.91
N PRO A 98 0.30 12.05 16.81
CA PRO A 98 1.13 10.90 17.18
C PRO A 98 0.85 10.41 18.61
N GLN A 99 0.68 11.32 19.56
CA GLN A 99 0.47 10.94 20.96
C GLN A 99 -0.85 10.18 21.16
N GLN A 100 -1.95 10.64 20.54
CA GLN A 100 -3.24 9.93 20.59
C GLN A 100 -3.16 8.53 19.97
N ILE A 101 -2.45 8.38 18.84
CA ILE A 101 -2.22 7.06 18.21
C ILE A 101 -1.47 6.13 19.16
N TYR A 102 -0.38 6.62 19.76
CA TYR A 102 0.41 5.84 20.69
C TYR A 102 -0.43 5.39 21.89
N ASP A 103 -1.14 6.32 22.54
CA ASP A 103 -1.96 6.03 23.72
C ASP A 103 -3.10 5.05 23.39
N TYR A 104 -3.72 5.19 22.22
CA TYR A 104 -4.73 4.25 21.74
C TYR A 104 -4.14 2.83 21.60
N PHE A 105 -3.02 2.68 20.90
CA PHE A 105 -2.37 1.37 20.76
C PHE A 105 -1.99 0.77 22.11
N LYS A 106 -1.44 1.56 23.04
CA LYS A 106 -1.15 1.09 24.40
C LYS A 106 -2.40 0.63 25.13
N ALA A 107 -3.51 1.37 25.03
CA ALA A 107 -4.78 1.03 25.64
C ALA A 107 -5.40 -0.26 25.07
N GLN A 108 -5.19 -0.55 23.78
CA GLN A 108 -5.62 -1.79 23.15
C GLN A 108 -4.69 -2.98 23.41
N GLY A 109 -3.57 -2.78 24.11
CA GLY A 109 -2.58 -3.83 24.37
C GLY A 109 -1.70 -4.17 23.15
N VAL A 110 -1.68 -3.30 22.13
CA VAL A 110 -0.79 -3.45 20.98
C VAL A 110 0.67 -3.28 21.43
N ALA A 111 1.53 -4.19 20.97
CA ALA A 111 2.97 -4.09 21.17
C ALA A 111 3.57 -3.10 20.15
N VAL A 112 3.38 -1.81 20.45
CA VAL A 112 3.92 -0.69 19.67
C VAL A 112 5.19 -0.12 20.31
N GLU A 113 6.21 0.14 19.49
CA GLU A 113 7.38 0.94 19.83
C GLU A 113 7.33 2.28 19.08
N LYS A 114 7.57 3.39 19.78
CA LYS A 114 7.70 4.72 19.19
C LYS A 114 9.18 4.99 18.95
N LYS A 115 9.59 5.22 17.69
CA LYS A 115 10.98 5.47 17.32
C LYS A 115 11.12 6.73 16.49
N GLU A 116 12.28 7.36 16.60
CA GLU A 116 12.71 8.55 15.85
C GLU A 116 14.11 8.30 15.30
N ASN A 117 14.47 9.02 14.23
CA ASN A 117 15.75 8.86 13.55
C ASN A 117 16.00 7.42 13.07
N ILE A 118 14.93 6.71 12.66
CA ILE A 118 15.03 5.38 12.06
C ILE A 118 15.84 5.50 10.77
N SER A 119 16.94 4.75 10.65
CA SER A 119 17.70 4.72 9.39
C SER A 119 17.00 3.85 8.35
N ILE A 120 17.36 4.01 7.08
CA ILE A 120 16.86 3.16 6.00
C ILE A 120 17.17 1.67 6.25
N GLU A 121 18.37 1.36 6.72
CA GLU A 121 18.78 -0.01 7.05
C GLU A 121 17.99 -0.57 8.24
N GLU A 122 17.69 0.28 9.23
CA GLU A 122 16.82 -0.11 10.34
C GLU A 122 15.39 -0.36 9.86
N LEU A 123 14.82 0.51 9.02
CA LEU A 123 13.51 0.29 8.42
C LEU A 123 13.45 -1.04 7.66
N VAL A 124 14.44 -1.33 6.83
CA VAL A 124 14.57 -2.62 6.14
C VAL A 124 14.59 -3.79 7.13
N SER A 125 15.37 -3.69 8.21
CA SER A 125 15.44 -4.73 9.24
C SER A 125 14.12 -4.94 10.00
N LEU A 126 13.34 -3.87 10.22
CA LEU A 126 12.02 -3.94 10.84
C LEU A 126 11.04 -4.69 9.92
N ILE A 127 11.02 -4.32 8.64
CA ILE A 127 10.17 -4.98 7.64
C ILE A 127 10.57 -6.45 7.44
N ASP A 128 11.87 -6.77 7.45
CA ASP A 128 12.38 -8.15 7.41
C ASP A 128 11.85 -8.99 8.57
N SER A 129 11.77 -8.39 9.76
CA SER A 129 11.25 -9.01 10.98
C SER A 129 9.73 -9.22 10.93
N GLY A 130 9.04 -8.66 9.93
CA GLY A 130 7.59 -8.72 9.78
C GLY A 130 6.84 -7.63 10.53
N ASP A 131 7.54 -6.57 10.95
CA ASP A 131 6.98 -5.48 11.75
C ASP A 131 6.66 -4.28 10.83
N PRO A 132 5.38 -4.02 10.47
CA PRO A 132 5.04 -2.86 9.67
C PRO A 132 5.27 -1.57 10.47
N VAL A 133 5.62 -0.49 9.76
CA VAL A 133 5.95 0.80 10.37
C VAL A 133 4.97 1.86 9.90
N MET A 134 4.13 2.35 10.81
CA MET A 134 3.28 3.51 10.57
C MET A 134 4.08 4.79 10.79
N MET A 135 4.10 5.70 9.81
CA MET A 135 4.95 6.89 9.83
C MET A 135 4.23 8.11 9.26
N CYS A 136 4.66 9.28 9.70
CA CYS A 136 4.24 10.57 9.15
C CYS A 136 5.27 11.05 8.11
N ILE A 137 4.78 11.55 6.99
CA ILE A 137 5.58 12.10 5.89
C ILE A 137 4.98 13.42 5.42
N GLN A 138 5.77 14.24 4.72
CA GLN A 138 5.21 15.31 3.89
C GLN A 138 4.64 14.76 2.57
N ALA A 139 3.50 15.27 2.14
CA ALA A 139 2.78 14.79 0.96
C ALA A 139 2.26 15.92 0.04
N TRP A 140 1.49 15.53 -0.98
CA TRP A 140 0.64 16.36 -1.86
C TRP A 140 1.29 17.37 -2.81
N SER A 141 2.56 17.72 -2.62
CA SER A 141 3.22 18.78 -3.38
C SER A 141 4.42 18.27 -4.19
N ASP A 142 4.61 18.84 -5.39
CA ASP A 142 5.88 18.76 -6.14
C ASP A 142 7.00 19.56 -5.43
N LYS A 143 6.63 20.37 -4.44
CA LYS A 143 7.48 21.25 -3.63
C LYS A 143 7.00 21.27 -2.18
N TYR A 144 7.25 20.19 -1.44
CA TYR A 144 7.13 20.21 0.02
C TYR A 144 8.32 20.99 0.61
N ASN A 145 8.02 21.91 1.52
CA ASN A 145 9.06 22.63 2.25
C ASN A 145 9.44 21.86 3.52
N THR A 146 10.49 21.04 3.41
CA THR A 146 11.02 20.22 4.51
C THR A 146 12.25 20.82 5.18
N THR A 147 12.73 21.99 4.71
CA THR A 147 14.03 22.52 5.14
C THR A 147 14.05 23.99 5.58
N ASP A 148 13.11 24.83 5.15
CA ASP A 148 13.15 26.28 5.41
C ASP A 148 11.91 26.78 6.18
N PRO A 149 11.97 26.91 7.52
CA PRO A 149 10.87 27.44 8.33
C PRO A 149 10.52 28.90 8.05
N THR A 150 11.33 29.62 7.25
CA THR A 150 11.13 31.03 6.93
C THR A 150 10.58 31.26 5.52
N ALA A 151 10.41 30.20 4.72
CA ALA A 151 9.90 30.33 3.36
C ALA A 151 8.48 30.91 3.33
N THR A 152 8.23 31.79 2.36
CA THR A 152 6.94 32.49 2.20
C THR A 152 6.10 31.94 1.05
N ASP A 153 6.69 31.12 0.18
CA ASP A 153 6.04 30.53 -0.99
C ASP A 153 5.39 29.18 -0.69
N HIS A 154 5.96 28.40 0.23
CA HIS A 154 5.41 27.13 0.73
C HIS A 154 5.63 27.01 2.24
N THR A 155 4.54 26.84 3.00
CA THR A 155 4.59 26.72 4.46
C THR A 155 5.41 25.48 4.86
N TYR A 156 6.33 25.69 5.79
CA TYR A 156 7.20 24.63 6.31
C TYR A 156 6.42 23.55 7.03
N LEU A 157 6.59 22.30 6.60
CA LEU A 157 5.94 21.11 7.15
C LEU A 157 4.41 21.25 7.34
N ALA A 158 3.73 21.71 6.29
CA ALA A 158 2.28 21.94 6.32
C ALA A 158 1.44 20.82 5.70
N ASP A 159 2.07 19.86 5.04
CA ASP A 159 1.40 18.82 4.24
C ASP A 159 1.60 17.43 4.85
N GLY A 160 1.40 17.31 6.16
CA GLY A 160 1.54 16.07 6.91
C GLY A 160 0.58 14.97 6.45
N HIS A 161 1.06 13.72 6.40
CA HIS A 161 0.27 12.56 5.98
C HIS A 161 0.77 11.28 6.65
N TRP A 162 -0.17 10.45 7.11
CA TRP A 162 0.12 9.14 7.69
C TRP A 162 0.09 8.03 6.64
N VAL A 163 1.11 7.19 6.64
CA VAL A 163 1.22 5.99 5.79
C VAL A 163 1.78 4.82 6.59
N ILE A 164 1.67 3.59 6.06
CA ILE A 164 2.30 2.39 6.65
C ILE A 164 3.29 1.82 5.66
N CYS A 165 4.57 1.75 6.01
CA CYS A 165 5.54 0.98 5.25
C CYS A 165 5.33 -0.52 5.53
N VAL A 166 5.09 -1.28 4.48
CA VAL A 166 4.72 -2.70 4.54
C VAL A 166 5.65 -3.59 3.73
N GLY A 167 6.62 -3.02 3.02
CA GLY A 167 7.50 -3.82 2.18
C GLY A 167 8.64 -3.02 1.59
N TYR A 168 9.60 -3.75 1.03
CA TYR A 168 10.67 -3.15 0.26
C TYR A 168 11.14 -4.09 -0.86
N LYS A 169 11.84 -3.48 -1.82
CA LYS A 169 12.63 -4.16 -2.84
C LYS A 169 13.97 -3.46 -2.94
N LYS A 170 15.06 -4.22 -2.93
CA LYS A 170 16.39 -3.72 -3.21
C LYS A 170 16.55 -3.47 -4.72
N THR A 171 17.09 -2.31 -5.07
CA THR A 171 17.36 -1.92 -6.46
C THR A 171 18.84 -1.63 -6.65
N ALA A 172 19.25 -1.32 -7.88
CA ALA A 172 20.63 -0.89 -8.14
C ALA A 172 20.97 0.46 -7.46
N ASP A 173 19.96 1.29 -7.19
CA ASP A 173 20.10 2.66 -6.70
C ASP A 173 19.71 2.82 -5.21
N GLY A 174 19.52 1.70 -4.49
CA GLY A 174 19.12 1.69 -3.07
C GLY A 174 17.91 0.78 -2.84
N TYR A 175 16.85 1.34 -2.25
CA TYR A 175 15.59 0.63 -2.00
C TYR A 175 14.39 1.32 -2.65
N GLN A 176 13.37 0.52 -2.94
CA GLN A 176 12.02 0.95 -3.25
C GLN A 176 11.10 0.40 -2.16
N PHE A 177 10.34 1.27 -1.51
CA PHE A 177 9.45 0.93 -0.40
C PHE A 177 8.00 0.85 -0.85
N TYR A 178 7.27 -0.08 -0.26
CA TYR A 178 5.85 -0.31 -0.49
C TYR A 178 5.06 0.22 0.71
N PHE A 179 3.97 0.92 0.41
CA PHE A 179 3.14 1.55 1.43
C PHE A 179 1.67 1.18 1.27
N ASN A 180 1.01 0.95 2.41
CA ASN A 180 -0.41 1.19 2.51
C ASN A 180 -0.60 2.69 2.77
N ASP A 181 -1.08 3.37 1.74
CA ASP A 181 -1.40 4.78 1.78
C ASP A 181 -2.93 4.90 1.85
N PRO A 182 -3.50 5.43 2.95
CA PRO A 182 -4.94 5.54 3.09
C PRO A 182 -5.57 6.47 2.05
N ALA A 183 -4.80 7.23 1.25
CA ALA A 183 -5.29 8.00 0.12
C ALA A 183 -5.37 7.24 -1.22
N CYS A 184 -4.95 5.97 -1.25
CA CYS A 184 -4.97 5.10 -2.43
C CYS A 184 -5.81 3.84 -2.18
N VAL A 185 -6.42 3.30 -3.24
CA VAL A 185 -7.16 2.02 -3.16
C VAL A 185 -6.23 0.80 -3.25
N GLY A 186 -4.98 0.99 -3.67
CA GLY A 186 -3.95 -0.04 -3.73
C GLY A 186 -2.71 0.38 -2.95
N HIS A 187 -1.59 -0.27 -3.22
CA HIS A 187 -0.32 0.04 -2.59
C HIS A 187 0.45 1.11 -3.36
N CYS A 188 1.13 1.99 -2.63
CA CYS A 188 1.99 3.03 -3.18
C CYS A 188 3.45 2.58 -3.15
N LEU A 189 4.25 3.16 -4.05
CA LEU A 189 5.70 2.96 -4.11
C LEU A 189 6.42 4.28 -3.89
N MET A 190 7.49 4.26 -3.10
CA MET A 190 8.38 5.41 -2.92
C MET A 190 9.84 4.95 -3.04
N SER A 191 10.68 5.73 -3.73
CA SER A 191 12.11 5.47 -3.72
C SER A 191 12.70 5.83 -2.36
N GLN A 192 13.83 5.22 -1.98
CA GLN A 192 14.57 5.59 -0.78
C GLN A 192 14.85 7.10 -0.72
N ARG A 193 15.28 7.69 -1.84
CA ARG A 193 15.57 9.13 -1.93
C ARG A 193 14.34 9.98 -1.60
N ASP A 194 13.19 9.61 -2.16
CA ASP A 194 11.96 10.37 -1.94
C ASP A 194 11.46 10.19 -0.50
N LEU A 195 11.62 8.99 0.08
CA LEU A 195 11.30 8.74 1.48
C LEU A 195 12.19 9.58 2.40
N ASP A 196 13.51 9.52 2.24
CA ASP A 196 14.47 10.31 3.04
C ASP A 196 14.17 11.81 2.98
N ALA A 197 13.74 12.32 1.81
CA ALA A 197 13.41 13.72 1.61
C ALA A 197 12.10 14.16 2.26
N ARG A 198 11.18 13.22 2.53
CA ARG A 198 9.79 13.48 2.96
C ARG A 198 9.48 12.94 4.35
N TRP A 199 10.33 12.11 4.93
CA TRP A 199 10.11 11.47 6.23
C TRP A 199 10.41 12.42 7.40
N ILE A 200 9.61 13.48 7.45
CA ILE A 200 9.65 14.51 8.46
C ILE A 200 8.25 15.12 8.57
N ASP A 201 7.83 15.46 9.79
CA ASP A 201 6.57 16.15 10.01
C ASP A 201 6.62 17.06 11.24
N ARG A 202 5.59 17.87 11.42
CA ARG A 202 5.45 18.80 12.55
C ARG A 202 4.02 18.79 13.08
N ASP A 203 3.86 18.71 14.41
CA ASP A 203 2.56 18.91 15.04
C ASP A 203 2.23 20.39 15.29
N ASP A 204 1.01 20.65 15.73
CA ASP A 204 0.50 22.00 16.00
C ASP A 204 1.29 22.71 17.12
N GLU A 205 1.81 21.96 18.08
CA GLU A 205 2.69 22.43 19.14
C GLU A 205 4.11 22.76 18.64
N GLY A 206 4.46 22.30 17.46
CA GLY A 206 5.72 22.54 16.78
C GLY A 206 6.82 21.53 17.04
N THR A 207 6.48 20.37 17.62
CA THR A 207 7.36 19.21 17.73
C THR A 207 7.69 18.70 16.33
N ILE A 208 8.98 18.42 16.08
CA ILE A 208 9.44 17.87 14.81
C ILE A 208 9.61 16.36 14.95
N TYR A 209 8.99 15.62 14.03
CA TYR A 209 9.06 14.17 13.92
C TYR A 209 9.96 13.79 12.75
N ASN A 210 11.27 13.67 13.01
CA ASN A 210 12.25 13.31 11.97
C ASN A 210 12.47 11.80 11.90
N HIS A 211 12.22 11.20 10.74
CA HIS A 211 12.31 9.75 10.52
C HIS A 211 11.59 8.96 11.63
N PHE A 212 10.37 9.42 11.93
CA PHE A 212 9.53 8.93 13.01
C PHE A 212 8.65 7.77 12.57
N GLY A 213 8.48 6.76 13.43
CA GLY A 213 7.53 5.70 13.17
C GLY A 213 7.05 4.98 14.42
N PHE A 214 5.84 4.46 14.33
CA PHE A 214 5.31 3.42 15.19
C PHE A 214 5.62 2.06 14.59
N VAL A 215 6.52 1.34 15.24
CA VAL A 215 6.85 -0.05 14.89
C VAL A 215 5.83 -0.95 15.55
N ILE A 216 5.07 -1.68 14.74
CA ILE A 216 4.04 -2.60 15.21
C ILE A 216 4.64 -3.99 15.31
N THR A 217 5.02 -4.37 16.52
CA THR A 217 5.54 -5.70 16.81
C THR A 217 4.39 -6.60 17.25
N GLY A 218 4.33 -7.83 16.75
CA GLY A 218 3.28 -8.76 17.16
C GLY A 218 2.94 -9.80 16.13
N LYS A 219 2.27 -10.86 16.59
CA LYS A 219 1.69 -11.83 15.67
C LYS A 219 0.39 -11.28 15.12
N THR A 220 0.25 -11.37 13.81
CA THR A 220 -1.01 -11.12 13.11
C THR A 220 -1.93 -12.33 13.24
N GLU A 221 -3.23 -12.05 13.37
CA GLU A 221 -4.31 -13.04 13.19
C GLU A 221 -4.96 -12.91 11.80
N TYR A 222 -4.59 -11.88 11.04
CA TYR A 222 -5.08 -11.67 9.68
C TYR A 222 -4.49 -12.71 8.72
N ASN A 223 -5.36 -13.18 7.82
CA ASN A 223 -5.05 -14.08 6.73
C ASN A 223 -5.98 -13.67 5.57
N ASP A 224 -5.41 -13.36 4.41
CA ASP A 224 -6.12 -12.91 3.21
C ASP A 224 -7.00 -14.01 2.58
N ASP A 225 -6.64 -15.29 2.79
CA ASP A 225 -7.46 -16.45 2.45
C ASP A 225 -8.48 -16.82 3.56
N GLY A 226 -8.48 -16.07 4.66
CA GLY A 226 -9.36 -16.28 5.80
C GLY A 226 -10.82 -16.00 5.48
N VAL A 227 -11.73 -16.78 6.05
CA VAL A 227 -13.18 -16.56 5.95
C VAL A 227 -13.81 -16.50 7.33
N PHE A 228 -14.69 -15.52 7.55
CA PHE A 228 -15.52 -15.44 8.74
C PHE A 228 -16.82 -16.20 8.56
N TYR A 229 -17.34 -16.75 9.67
CA TYR A 229 -18.71 -17.19 9.70
C TYR A 229 -19.62 -15.95 9.67
N LEU A 230 -20.56 -15.93 8.73
CA LEU A 230 -21.57 -14.88 8.65
C LEU A 230 -22.75 -15.29 9.54
N ASP A 231 -22.80 -14.71 10.75
CA ASP A 231 -23.92 -14.85 11.69
C ASP A 231 -25.22 -14.21 11.19
#